data_AF-A0A6I5R5J0-F1
#
_entry.id   AF-A0A6I5R5J0-F1
#
_cell.length_a   1.000
_cell.length_b   1.000
_cell.length_c   1.000
_cell.angle_alpha   90.00
_cell.angle_beta   90.00
_cell.angle_gamma   90.00
#
_symmetry.space_group_name_H-M   'P 1'
#
loop_
_entity.id
_entity.type
_entity.pdbx_description
1 polymer ?
#
loop_
_entity_poly.entity_id
_entity_poly.type
_entity_poly.pdbx_seq_one_letter_code
_entity_poly.pdbx_strand_id
1 'polypeptide(L)' 'MTVSKDTSMPPRKGAIAPEYLEAYAEADAQAGRPNPRFKQSSIYTRCYLAVRTELVGVDGLSDAELDLMIF' A
#
# COMPACT_ATOMS: atom_id res chain seq x y z
N MET A 1 33.91 13.00 27.98
CA MET A 1 33.66 12.62 26.58
C MET A 1 32.16 12.42 26.43
N THR A 2 31.45 13.41 25.88
CA THR A 2 29.99 13.36 25.68
C THR A 2 29.70 12.65 24.36
N VAL A 3 29.05 11.49 24.43
CA VAL A 3 28.54 10.77 23.26
C VAL A 3 27.32 11.53 22.75
N SER A 4 27.50 12.35 21.72
CA SER A 4 26.39 12.87 20.93
C SER A 4 25.81 11.70 20.14
N LYS A 5 24.71 11.15 20.64
CA LYS A 5 23.90 10.15 19.93
C LYS A 5 23.12 10.91 18.85
N ASP A 6 23.76 11.06 17.69
CA ASP A 6 23.14 11.65 16.52
C ASP A 6 22.09 10.67 15.98
N THR A 7 20.87 10.76 16.51
CA THR A 7 19.67 10.10 15.99
C THR A 7 19.00 10.96 14.93
N SER A 8 19.78 11.60 14.04
CA SER A 8 19.23 12.19 12.82
C SER A 8 19.45 11.22 11.66
N MET A 9 18.74 10.09 11.67
CA MET A 9 18.49 9.43 10.39
C MET A 9 17.66 10.41 9.55
N PRO A 10 18.15 10.88 8.39
CA PRO A 10 17.34 11.73 7.54
C PRO A 10 16.07 10.96 7.17
N PRO A 11 14.88 11.59 7.17
CA PRO A 11 13.67 10.95 6.68
C PRO A 11 13.98 10.43 5.27
N ARG A 12 13.81 9.12 5.06
CA ARG A 12 14.05 8.49 3.76
C ARG A 12 13.29 9.33 2.72
N LYS A 13 14.02 10.05 1.86
CA LYS A 13 13.47 10.84 0.77
C LYS A 13 12.52 9.94 -0.03
N GLY A 14 11.21 10.15 0.09
CA GLY A 14 10.21 9.36 -0.63
C GLY A 14 9.12 8.69 0.21
N ALA A 15 8.99 9.01 1.50
CA ALA A 15 7.78 8.63 2.24
C ALA A 15 6.57 9.38 1.67
N ILE A 16 5.75 8.70 0.87
CA ILE A 16 4.45 9.18 0.43
C ILE A 16 3.57 9.28 1.67
N ALA A 17 2.85 10.39 1.83
CA ALA A 17 1.95 10.52 2.97
C ALA A 17 0.82 9.46 2.87
N PRO A 18 0.38 8.87 4.00
CA PRO A 18 -0.62 7.80 4.02
C PRO A 18 -1.87 8.09 3.19
N GLU A 19 -2.35 9.33 3.21
CA GLU A 19 -3.58 9.76 2.55
C GLU A 19 -3.48 9.65 1.03
N TYR A 20 -2.29 9.90 0.47
CA TYR A 20 -2.07 9.70 -0.97
C TYR A 20 -2.02 8.21 -1.33
N LEU A 21 -1.53 7.34 -0.43
CA LEU A 21 -1.52 5.89 -0.67
C LEU A 21 -2.93 5.31 -0.73
N GLU A 22 -3.84 5.80 0.12
CA GLU A 22 -5.25 5.41 0.09
C GLU A 22 -5.91 5.83 -1.24
N ALA A 23 -5.72 7.08 -1.66
CA ALA A 23 -6.24 7.57 -2.94
C ALA A 23 -5.69 6.80 -4.15
N TYR A 24 -4.39 6.43 -4.14
CA TYR A 24 -3.81 5.57 -5.16
C TYR A 24 -4.41 4.17 -5.14
N ALA A 25 -4.56 3.58 -3.95
CA ALA A 25 -5.14 2.25 -3.79
C ALA A 25 -6.57 2.17 -4.32
N GLU A 26 -7.40 3.18 -4.02
CA GLU A 26 -8.76 3.28 -4.54
C GLU A 26 -8.79 3.40 -6.07
N ALA A 27 -7.98 4.30 -6.65
CA ALA A 27 -7.92 4.48 -8.09
C ALA A 27 -7.48 3.20 -8.82
N ASP A 28 -6.43 2.55 -8.30
CA ASP A 28 -5.90 1.30 -8.85
C ASP A 28 -6.92 0.15 -8.69
N ALA A 29 -7.66 0.11 -7.59
CA ALA A 29 -8.73 -0.88 -7.34
C ALA A 29 -9.92 -0.71 -8.29
N GLN A 30 -10.33 0.53 -8.57
CA GLN A 30 -11.34 0.80 -9.59
C GLN A 30 -10.89 0.35 -10.98
N ALA A 31 -9.58 0.44 -11.27
CA ALA A 31 -9.00 -0.07 -12.51
C ALA A 31 -8.74 -1.59 -12.51
N GLY A 32 -8.83 -2.26 -11.36
CA GLY A 32 -8.52 -3.69 -11.20
C GLY A 32 -7.06 -4.04 -11.46
N ARG A 33 -6.14 -3.10 -11.22
CA ARG A 33 -4.70 -3.27 -11.53
C ARG A 33 -3.85 -2.84 -10.34
N PRO A 34 -3.40 -3.77 -9.50
CA PRO A 34 -2.64 -3.40 -8.31
C PRO A 34 -1.23 -2.94 -8.69
N ASN A 35 -0.76 -1.88 -8.02
CA ASN A 35 0.55 -1.31 -8.27
C ASN A 35 1.66 -2.10 -7.55
N PRO A 36 2.60 -2.73 -8.28
CA PRO A 36 3.69 -3.51 -7.69
C PRO A 36 4.56 -2.72 -6.71
N ARG A 37 4.66 -1.40 -6.92
CA ARG A 37 5.49 -0.50 -6.10
C ARG A 37 5.01 -0.40 -4.66
N PHE A 38 3.72 -0.65 -4.41
CA PHE A 38 3.10 -0.49 -3.10
C PHE A 38 2.68 -1.83 -2.46
N LYS A 39 3.07 -2.97 -3.04
CA LYS A 39 2.77 -4.31 -2.50
C LYS A 39 3.22 -4.54 -1.05
N GLN A 40 4.26 -3.85 -0.60
CA GLN A 40 4.76 -3.95 0.78
C GLN A 40 4.10 -2.94 1.75
N SER A 41 3.21 -2.07 1.25
CA SER A 41 2.51 -1.08 2.06
C SER A 41 1.17 -1.62 2.51
N SER A 42 1.05 -1.92 3.81
CA SER A 42 -0.19 -2.44 4.40
C SER A 42 -1.38 -1.50 4.27
N ILE A 43 -1.14 -0.18 4.20
CA ILE A 43 -2.19 0.82 3.96
C ILE A 43 -2.75 0.64 2.56
N TYR A 44 -1.85 0.57 1.56
CA TYR A 44 -2.24 0.40 0.17
C TYR A 44 -2.95 -0.95 -0.04
N THR A 45 -2.38 -2.06 0.44
CA THR A 45 -2.95 -3.40 0.19
C THR A 45 -4.33 -3.55 0.83
N ARG A 46 -4.52 -3.05 2.07
CA ARG A 46 -5.82 -3.07 2.75
C ARG A 46 -6.88 -2.25 2.01
N CYS A 47 -6.58 -1.00 1.66
CA CYS A 47 -7.54 -0.15 0.94
C CYS A 47 -7.88 -0.73 -0.43
N TYR A 48 -6.88 -1.19 -1.20
CA TYR A 48 -7.09 -1.79 -2.51
C TYR A 48 -8.01 -3.02 -2.42
N LEU A 49 -7.71 -3.95 -1.51
CA LEU A 49 -8.48 -5.18 -1.34
C LEU A 49 -9.89 -4.92 -0.82
N ALA A 50 -10.07 -3.95 0.08
CA ALA A 50 -11.40 -3.58 0.57
C ALA A 50 -12.30 -3.12 -0.59
N VAL A 51 -11.81 -2.18 -1.41
CA VAL A 51 -12.56 -1.66 -2.57
C VAL A 51 -12.83 -2.77 -3.59
N ARG A 52 -11.84 -3.60 -3.92
CA ARG A 52 -12.04 -4.70 -4.88
C ARG A 52 -13.04 -5.73 -4.38
N THR A 53 -12.97 -6.11 -3.10
CA THR A 53 -13.89 -7.07 -2.51
C THR A 53 -15.32 -6.54 -2.53
N GLU A 54 -15.54 -5.24 -2.33
CA GLU A 54 -16.86 -4.63 -2.47
C GLU A 54 -17.36 -4.61 -3.92
N LEU A 55 -16.47 -4.37 -4.89
CA LEU A 55 -16.84 -4.26 -6.31
C LEU A 55 -17.12 -5.61 -6.98
N VAL A 56 -16.32 -6.64 -6.69
CA VAL A 56 -16.38 -7.94 -7.39
C VAL A 56 -16.54 -9.15 -6.49
N GLY A 57 -16.54 -8.95 -5.16
CA GLY A 57 -16.49 -10.06 -4.20
C GLY A 57 -15.10 -10.70 -4.12
N VAL A 58 -14.90 -11.54 -3.10
CA VAL A 58 -13.62 -12.25 -2.89
C VAL A 58 -13.34 -13.22 -4.04
N ASP A 59 -14.38 -13.89 -4.55
CA ASP A 59 -14.26 -14.87 -5.64
C ASP A 59 -13.93 -14.20 -7.00
N GLY A 60 -14.10 -12.88 -7.10
CA GLY A 60 -13.79 -12.09 -8.28
C GLY A 60 -12.38 -11.49 -8.30
N LEU A 61 -11.56 -11.76 -7.27
CA LEU A 61 -10.19 -11.31 -7.20
C LEU A 61 -9.30 -12.14 -8.14
N SER A 62 -8.43 -11.46 -8.88
CA SER A 62 -7.41 -12.11 -9.70
C SER A 62 -6.24 -12.60 -8.83
N ASP A 63 -5.46 -13.55 -9.36
CA ASP A 63 -4.28 -14.08 -8.68
C ASP A 63 -3.32 -12.97 -8.20
N ALA A 64 -3.14 -11.92 -9.00
CA ALA A 64 -2.29 -10.78 -8.67
C ALA A 64 -2.81 -9.95 -7.49
N GLU A 65 -4.11 -10.01 -7.21
CA GLU A 65 -4.78 -9.33 -6.09
C GLU A 65 -4.77 -10.21 -4.85
N LEU A 66 -4.96 -11.52 -5.01
CA LEU A 66 -4.78 -12.49 -3.93
C LEU A 66 -3.36 -12.45 -3.36
N ASP A 67 -2.34 -12.24 -4.21
CA ASP A 67 -0.96 -11.99 -3.79
C ASP A 67 -0.82 -10.83 -2.77
N LEU A 68 -1.71 -9.84 -2.82
CA LEU A 68 -1.69 -8.71 -1.89
C LEU A 68 -2.19 -9.08 -0.50
N MET A 69 -2.95 -10.17 -0.36
CA MET A 69 -3.46 -10.63 0.93
C MET A 69 -2.36 -11.22 1.82
N ILE A 70 -1.20 -11.52 1.25
CA ILE A 70 -0.06 -12.14 1.95
C ILE A 70 0.75 -11.09 2.73
N PHE A 71 0.65 -9.80 2.37
CA PHE A 71 1.47 -8.69 2.89
C PHE A 71 0.64 -7.64 3.64
#